data_AF-A0A661EC15-F1
#
_entry.id   AF-A0A661EC15-F1
#
_cell.length_a   1.000
_cell.length_b   1.000
_cell.length_c   1.000
_cell.angle_alpha   90.00
_cell.angle_beta   90.00
_cell.angle_gamma   90.00
#
_symmetry.space_group_name_H-M   'P 1'
#
loop_
_entity.id
_entity.type
_entity.pdbx_description
1 polymer ?
#
loop_
_entity_poly.entity_id
_entity_poly.type
_entity_poly.pdbx_seq_one_letter_code
_entity_poly.pdbx_strand_id
1 'polypeptide(L)' 'MKLVSFKNIKDYHFSLKFENNFFKDKNLEKLIKNKVKITDLKTAKINTEWGCLEFNNGKIDIEPATLYKFCTQN' A
#
# COMPACT_ATOMS: atom_id res chain seq x y z
N MET A 1 8.68 3.99 -10.33
CA MET A 1 7.36 4.05 -9.69
C MET A 1 7.59 4.08 -8.19
N LYS A 2 7.03 5.06 -7.49
CA LYS A 2 7.09 5.20 -6.03
C LYS A 2 5.71 5.59 -5.48
N LEU A 3 5.36 5.06 -4.30
CA LEU A 3 4.22 5.57 -3.53
C LEU A 3 4.70 6.80 -2.74
N VAL A 4 4.02 7.92 -2.90
CA VAL A 4 4.41 9.19 -2.27
C VAL A 4 3.55 9.53 -1.05
N SER A 5 2.30 9.08 -1.03
CA SER A 5 1.45 9.17 0.15
C SER A 5 0.37 8.10 0.12
N PHE A 6 -0.13 7.76 1.31
CA PHE A 6 -1.32 6.94 1.44
C PHE A 6 -2.15 7.38 2.63
N LYS A 7 -3.41 6.92 2.65
CA LYS A 7 -4.29 6.96 3.81
C LYS A 7 -4.99 5.62 3.93
N ASN A 8 -4.88 4.97 5.09
CA ASN A 8 -5.74 3.84 5.41
C ASN A 8 -7.12 4.37 5.81
N ILE A 9 -8.15 4.06 5.02
CA ILE A 9 -9.51 4.59 5.20
C ILE A 9 -10.27 3.74 6.21
N LYS A 10 -10.34 2.43 5.95
CA LYS A 10 -11.02 1.44 6.79
C LYS A 10 -10.59 0.04 6.37
N ASP A 11 -10.22 -0.81 7.33
CA ASP A 11 -9.75 -2.17 7.07
C ASP A 11 -8.72 -2.17 5.92
N TYR A 12 -8.88 -3.02 4.91
CA TYR A 12 -7.96 -3.08 3.78
C TYR A 12 -8.21 -2.02 2.68
N HIS A 13 -9.02 -0.99 2.91
CA HIS A 13 -9.19 0.12 1.96
C HIS A 13 -8.13 1.21 2.17
N PHE A 14 -7.42 1.51 1.08
CA PHE A 14 -6.38 2.51 1.05
C PHE A 14 -6.65 3.52 -0.06
N SER A 15 -6.39 4.77 0.27
CA SER A 15 -6.19 5.85 -0.68
C SER A 15 -4.70 5.96 -0.98
N LEU A 16 -4.30 5.84 -2.24
CA LEU A 16 -2.90 5.73 -2.65
C LEU A 16 -2.57 6.82 -3.67
N LYS A 17 -1.47 7.55 -3.44
CA LYS A 17 -0.91 8.52 -4.39
C LYS A 17 0.50 8.11 -4.79
N PHE A 18 0.74 8.05 -6.09
CA PHE A 18 2.03 7.70 -6.68
C PHE A 18 2.76 8.92 -7.23
N GLU A 19 4.06 8.78 -7.48
CA GLU A 19 4.94 9.86 -7.96
C GLU A 19 4.51 10.48 -9.30
N ASN A 20 3.79 9.74 -10.13
CA ASN A 20 3.24 10.21 -11.42
C ASN A 20 1.89 10.94 -11.26
N ASN A 21 1.53 11.38 -10.06
CA ASN A 21 0.23 11.96 -9.70
C ASN A 21 -0.98 11.03 -9.87
N PHE A 22 -0.77 9.74 -10.15
CA PHE A 22 -1.85 8.77 -10.14
C PHE A 22 -2.39 8.60 -8.72
N PHE A 23 -3.72 8.62 -8.61
CA PHE A 23 -4.45 8.49 -7.36
C PHE A 23 -5.50 7.39 -7.49
N LYS A 24 -5.59 6.52 -6.49
CA LYS A 24 -6.59 5.45 -6.48
C LYS A 24 -6.98 5.05 -5.06
N ASP A 25 -8.28 4.93 -4.85
CA ASP A 25 -8.84 4.17 -3.73
C ASP A 25 -8.99 2.71 -4.15
N LYS A 26 -8.38 1.78 -3.39
CA LYS A 26 -8.41 0.35 -3.70
C LYS A 26 -8.48 -0.48 -2.42
N ASN A 27 -9.20 -1.60 -2.50
CA ASN A 27 -9.17 -2.65 -1.48
C ASN A 27 -7.94 -3.53 -1.71
N LEU A 28 -6.96 -3.48 -0.79
CA LEU A 28 -5.74 -4.26 -0.83
C LEU A 28 -5.88 -5.64 -0.18
N GLU A 29 -7.07 -6.04 0.29
CA GLU A 29 -7.28 -7.30 1.01
C GLU A 29 -6.69 -8.49 0.27
N LYS A 30 -6.99 -8.62 -1.04
CA LYS A 30 -6.46 -9.71 -1.88
C LYS A 30 -4.93 -9.75 -1.95
N LEU A 31 -4.28 -8.60 -1.76
CA LEU A 31 -2.84 -8.45 -1.85
C LEU A 31 -2.14 -8.77 -0.52
N ILE A 32 -2.75 -8.38 0.61
CA ILE A 32 -2.06 -8.42 1.91
C ILE A 32 -2.72 -9.25 3.02
N LYS A 33 -3.99 -9.65 2.92
CA LYS A 33 -4.69 -10.29 4.07
C LYS A 33 -4.03 -11.56 4.59
N ASN A 34 -3.32 -12.29 3.72
CA ASN A 34 -2.64 -13.53 4.09
C ASN A 34 -1.36 -13.29 4.91
N LYS A 35 -0.86 -12.06 4.94
CA LYS A 35 0.39 -11.68 5.61
C LYS A 35 0.19 -10.60 6.67
N VAL A 36 -0.77 -9.68 6.47
CA VAL A 36 -1.05 -8.53 7.34
C VAL A 36 -2.45 -8.66 7.90
N LYS A 37 -2.59 -8.74 9.23
CA LYS A 37 -3.89 -8.73 9.90
C LYS A 37 -4.43 -7.31 10.02
N ILE A 38 -5.73 -7.15 10.23
CA ILE A 38 -6.38 -5.84 10.43
C ILE A 38 -5.70 -5.05 11.56
N THR A 39 -5.33 -5.73 12.65
CA THR A 39 -4.64 -5.12 13.81
C THR A 39 -3.26 -4.54 13.47
N ASP A 40 -2.66 -5.03 12.40
CA ASP A 40 -1.31 -4.70 11.97
C ASP A 40 -1.31 -3.58 10.92
N LEU A 41 -2.47 -3.23 10.34
CA LEU A 41 -2.58 -2.17 9.34
C LEU A 41 -2.15 -0.80 9.88
N LYS A 42 -2.27 -0.59 11.19
CA LYS A 42 -1.76 0.63 11.87
C LYS A 42 -0.25 0.82 11.79
N THR A 43 0.49 -0.24 11.42
CA THR A 43 1.94 -0.19 11.22
C THR A 43 2.34 0.21 9.80
N ALA A 44 1.36 0.45 8.93
CA ALA A 44 1.60 0.88 7.56
C ALA A 44 2.46 2.15 7.53
N LYS A 45 3.50 2.15 6.71
CA LYS A 45 4.35 3.32 6.45
C LYS A 45 4.93 3.24 5.04
N ILE A 46 5.43 4.37 4.54
CA ILE A 46 6.20 4.40 3.30
C ILE A 46 7.67 4.26 3.67
N ASN A 47 8.36 3.31 3.04
CA ASN A 47 9.81 3.31 3.02
C ASN A 47 10.28 4.52 2.21
N THR A 48 10.96 5.48 2.83
CA THR A 48 11.32 6.77 2.20
C THR A 48 12.39 6.64 1.11
N GLU A 49 13.19 5.59 1.15
CA GLU A 49 14.24 5.37 0.15
C GLU A 49 13.61 4.82 -1.15
N TRP A 50 12.78 3.78 -1.02
CA TRP A 50 12.28 3.00 -2.16
C TRP A 50 10.86 3.38 -2.57
N GLY A 51 10.11 4.04 -1.68
CA GLY A 51 8.70 4.39 -1.89
C GLY A 51 7.74 3.21 -1.73
N CYS A 52 8.16 2.09 -1.13
CA CYS A 52 7.32 0.91 -0.90
C CYS A 52 6.30 1.17 0.22
N LEU A 53 5.13 0.54 0.13
CA LEU A 53 4.20 0.45 1.26
C LEU A 53 4.63 -0.74 2.12
N GLU A 54 4.99 -0.49 3.37
CA GLU A 54 5.45 -1.54 4.29
C GLU A 54 4.59 -1.62 5.55
N PHE A 55 4.48 -2.83 6.09
CA PHE A 55 3.74 -3.20 7.28
C PHE A 55 4.66 -3.98 8.23
N ASN A 56 4.23 -4.15 9.47
CA ASN A 56 4.92 -4.92 10.50
C ASN A 56 6.39 -4.51 10.66
N ASN A 57 6.63 -3.20 10.67
CA ASN A 57 7.96 -2.59 10.79
C ASN A 57 8.94 -3.03 9.67
N GLY A 58 8.46 -3.16 8.43
CA GLY A 58 9.28 -3.51 7.27
C GLY A 58 9.39 -5.01 7.00
N LYS A 59 8.71 -5.86 7.77
CA LYS A 59 8.69 -7.32 7.53
C LYS A 59 7.87 -7.72 6.30
N ILE A 60 6.92 -6.89 5.92
CA ILE A 60 6.06 -7.09 4.77
C ILE A 60 6.05 -5.80 4.00
N ASP A 61 6.57 -5.82 2.79
CA ASP A 61 6.54 -4.70 1.87
C ASP A 61 5.77 -5.06 0.60
N ILE A 62 5.26 -4.02 -0.05
CA ILE A 62 4.71 -4.10 -1.39
C ILE A 62 5.50 -3.12 -2.24
N GLU A 63 6.21 -3.67 -3.24
CA GLU A 63 6.88 -2.85 -4.24
C GLU A 63 5.89 -1.91 -4.94
N PRO A 64 6.27 -0.65 -5.22
CA PRO A 64 5.35 0.33 -5.79
C PRO A 64 4.84 -0.06 -7.17
N ALA A 65 5.64 -0.76 -7.98
CA ALA A 65 5.23 -1.23 -9.30
C ALA A 65 4.13 -2.30 -9.20
N THR A 66 4.27 -3.23 -8.26
CA THR A 66 3.26 -4.26 -7.95
C THR A 66 1.97 -3.61 -7.45
N LEU A 67 2.09 -2.66 -6.51
CA LEU A 67 0.94 -1.94 -5.98
C LEU A 67 0.23 -1.13 -7.08
N TYR A 68 1.00 -0.41 -7.90
CA TYR A 68 0.48 0.38 -9.01
C TYR A 68 -0.28 -0.50 -10.01
N LYS A 69 0.33 -1.62 -10.44
CA LYS A 69 -0.30 -2.58 -11.35
C LYS A 69 -1.62 -3.10 -10.78
N PHE A 70 -1.65 -3.47 -9.50
CA PHE A 70 -2.86 -3.93 -8.82
C PHE A 70 -3.95 -2.84 -8.78
N CYS A 71 -3.58 -1.57 -8.59
CA CYS A 71 -4.51 -0.44 -8.61
C CYS A 71 -5.09 -0.15 -10.01
N THR A 72 -4.33 -0.45 -11.07
CA THR A 72 -4.75 -0.26 -12.46
C THR A 72 -5.57 -1.42 -13.03
N GLN A 73 -5.56 -2.58 -12.37
CA GLN A 73 -6.40 -3.71 -12.74
C GLN A 73 -7.79 -3.54 -12.12
N ASN A 74 -8.84 -3.87 -12.88
CA ASN A 74 -10.24 -3.81 -12.43
C ASN A 74 -10.52 -4.90 -11.39
#